data_AF-A0A1V5E7H1-F1
#
_entry.id   AF-A0A1V5E7H1-F1
#
_cell.length_a   1.000
_cell.length_b   1.000
_cell.length_c   1.000
_cell.angle_alpha   90.00
_cell.angle_beta   90.00
_cell.angle_gamma   90.00
#
_symmetry.space_group_name_H-M   'P 1'
#
loop_
_entity.id
_entity.type
_entity.pdbx_description
1 polymer ?
#
loop_
_entity_poly.entity_id
_entity_poly.type
_entity_poly.pdbx_seq_one_letter_code
_entity_poly.pdbx_strand_id
1 'polypeptide(L)'
;MEGFNGRLLIGATDLALEEIVSRVRAAGGVAIASHIDRESFSVIGQLGFIPGEIRFDALEISRKTGITAGRIRFPEYSDYAFIETSDAHFIRDIGTACTSITMAEPTIAELKMAFEGKEGRRVCG
;
A
#
# COMPACT_ATOMS: atom_id res chain seq x y z
N MET A 1 -24.98 8.44 -18.11
CA MET A 1 -24.31 9.68 -18.55
C MET A 1 -22.83 9.40 -18.44
N GLU A 2 -22.15 9.10 -19.55
CA GLU A 2 -20.70 8.92 -19.53
C GLU A 2 -20.07 10.30 -19.35
N GLY A 3 -19.34 10.50 -18.25
CA GLY A 3 -18.61 11.73 -18.01
C GLY A 3 -17.41 11.78 -18.94
N PHE A 4 -17.42 12.68 -19.91
CA PHE A 4 -16.25 12.93 -20.74
C PHE A 4 -15.22 13.74 -19.95
N ASN A 5 -14.05 13.15 -19.68
CA ASN A 5 -12.90 13.87 -19.13
C ASN A 5 -11.97 14.24 -20.29
N GLY A 6 -11.74 15.54 -20.50
CA GLY A 6 -10.84 16.02 -21.56
C GLY A 6 -9.36 15.70 -21.33
N ARG A 7 -9.01 15.09 -20.19
CA ARG A 7 -7.66 14.58 -19.90
C ARG A 7 -7.64 13.06 -20.04
N LEU A 8 -6.69 12.55 -20.81
CA LEU A 8 -6.41 11.11 -20.93
C LEU A 8 -5.71 10.62 -19.65
N LEU A 9 -6.48 10.08 -18.70
CA LEU A 9 -5.96 9.54 -17.43
C LEU A 9 -5.50 8.07 -17.52
N ILE A 10 -5.44 7.51 -18.74
CA ILE A 10 -5.03 6.13 -18.98
C ILE A 10 -3.50 5.95 -19.01
N GLY A 11 -2.76 7.04 -19.21
CA GLY A 11 -1.30 7.01 -19.28
C GLY A 11 -0.66 7.05 -17.89
N ALA A 12 0.52 6.42 -17.77
CA ALA A 12 1.39 6.62 -16.61
C ALA A 12 1.91 8.06 -16.58
N THR A 13 2.26 8.54 -15.38
CA THR A 13 2.95 9.83 -15.23
C THR A 13 4.43 9.68 -15.57
N ASP A 14 5.07 10.75 -16.01
CA ASP A 14 6.54 10.78 -16.21
C ASP A 14 7.35 10.87 -14.90
N LEU A 15 6.67 10.91 -13.74
CA LEU A 15 7.32 10.96 -12.43
C LEU A 15 7.98 9.62 -12.08
N ALA A 16 9.23 9.69 -11.62
CA ALA A 16 9.92 8.52 -11.09
C ALA A 16 9.27 8.04 -9.78
N LEU A 17 9.31 6.73 -9.51
CA LEU A 17 8.72 6.15 -8.30
C LEU A 17 9.33 6.74 -7.00
N GLU A 18 10.65 6.91 -6.97
CA GLU A 18 11.35 7.55 -5.85
C GLU A 18 10.86 8.99 -5.63
N GLU A 19 10.64 9.74 -6.70
CA GLU A 19 10.14 11.12 -6.63
C GLU A 19 8.72 11.16 -6.05
N ILE A 20 7.85 10.22 -6.45
CA ILE A 20 6.50 10.10 -5.90
C ILE A 20 6.57 9.85 -4.38
N VAL A 21 7.36 8.87 -3.94
CA VAL A 21 7.50 8.54 -2.51
C VAL A 21 8.08 9.72 -1.73
N SER A 22 9.09 10.39 -2.28
CA SER A 22 9.69 11.59 -1.69
C SER A 22 8.68 12.73 -1.51
N ARG A 23 7.84 12.98 -2.53
CA ARG A 23 6.79 14.01 -2.48
C ARG A 23 5.71 13.67 -1.44
N VAL A 24 5.29 12.41 -1.34
CA VAL A 24 4.35 11.96 -0.29
C VAL A 24 4.93 12.20 1.10
N ARG A 25 6.21 11.83 1.31
CA ARG A 25 6.90 12.05 2.58
C ARG A 25 7.02 13.54 2.91
N ALA A 26 7.38 14.38 1.94
CA ALA A 26 7.48 15.83 2.11
C ALA A 26 6.14 16.48 2.48
N ALA A 27 5.02 15.91 2.03
CA ALA A 27 3.67 16.32 2.41
C ALA A 27 3.21 15.76 3.77
N GLY A 28 4.07 15.03 4.50
CA GLY A 28 3.73 14.37 5.76
C GLY A 28 2.92 13.09 5.61
N GLY A 29 2.65 12.63 4.38
CA GLY A 29 1.84 11.47 4.07
C GLY A 29 2.54 10.11 4.27
N VAL A 30 1.81 9.04 3.96
CA VAL A 30 2.28 7.64 3.98
C VAL A 30 2.30 7.11 2.55
N ALA A 31 3.39 6.47 2.15
CA ALA A 31 3.51 5.77 0.89
C ALA A 31 3.31 4.27 1.11
N ILE A 32 2.27 3.70 0.50
CA ILE A 32 1.97 2.26 0.55
C ILE A 32 1.99 1.71 -0.87
N ALA A 33 2.76 0.65 -1.11
CA ALA A 33 2.75 -0.01 -2.40
C ALA A 33 1.52 -0.93 -2.50
N SER A 34 0.60 -0.61 -3.42
CA SER A 34 -0.65 -1.36 -3.53
C SER A 34 -0.47 -2.74 -4.13
N HIS A 35 -1.22 -3.70 -3.57
CA HIS A 35 -1.42 -5.08 -4.02
C HIS A 35 -0.18 -5.68 -4.73
N ILE A 36 0.94 -5.78 -4.01
CA ILE A 36 2.26 -6.16 -4.56
C ILE A 36 2.28 -7.57 -5.17
N ASP A 37 1.28 -8.39 -4.83
CA ASP A 37 1.10 -9.77 -5.27
C ASP A 37 0.36 -9.91 -6.62
N ARG A 38 -0.15 -8.80 -7.17
CA ARG A 38 -0.76 -8.77 -8.52
C ARG A 38 0.31 -8.70 -9.61
N GLU A 39 0.12 -9.44 -10.70
CA GLU A 39 1.04 -9.41 -11.85
C GLU A 39 0.93 -8.11 -12.67
N SER A 40 -0.25 -7.50 -12.70
CA SER A 40 -0.50 -6.23 -13.41
C SER A 40 -0.65 -5.08 -12.43
N PHE A 41 -0.13 -3.90 -12.81
CA PHE A 41 -0.26 -2.64 -12.07
C PHE A 41 0.28 -2.66 -10.63
N SER A 42 1.17 -3.59 -10.28
CA SER A 42 1.89 -3.59 -9.01
C SER A 42 3.37 -3.24 -9.22
N VAL A 43 4.03 -2.75 -8.17
CA VAL A 43 5.47 -2.42 -8.25
C VAL A 43 6.32 -3.64 -8.62
N ILE A 44 6.04 -4.81 -8.05
CA ILE A 44 6.75 -6.06 -8.37
C ILE A 44 6.39 -6.54 -9.78
N GLY A 45 5.13 -6.43 -10.19
CA GLY A 45 4.71 -6.81 -11.55
C GLY A 45 5.37 -5.95 -12.65
N GLN A 46 5.72 -4.70 -12.35
CA GLN A 46 6.39 -3.78 -13.28
C GLN A 46 7.92 -3.87 -13.24
N LEU A 47 8.51 -3.93 -12.04
CA LEU A 47 9.96 -3.84 -11.84
C LEU A 47 10.62 -5.20 -11.56
N GLY A 48 9.84 -6.22 -11.21
CA GLY A 48 10.32 -7.52 -10.74
C GLY A 48 10.70 -7.56 -9.25
N PHE A 49 10.86 -6.40 -8.61
CA PHE A 49 11.27 -6.25 -7.21
C PHE A 49 10.89 -4.87 -6.66
N ILE A 50 11.05 -4.68 -5.35
CA ILE A 50 10.97 -3.35 -4.72
C ILE A 50 12.39 -2.82 -4.54
N PRO A 51 12.77 -1.69 -5.18
CA PRO A 51 14.11 -1.13 -5.02
C PRO A 51 14.40 -0.75 -3.57
N GLY A 52 15.56 -1.12 -3.04
CA GLY A 52 15.88 -0.98 -1.61
C GLY A 52 16.05 0.47 -1.14
N GLU A 53 16.38 1.37 -2.07
CA GLU A 53 16.43 2.81 -1.86
C GLU A 53 15.02 3.43 -1.70
N ILE A 54 13.98 2.78 -2.24
CA ILE A 54 12.60 3.23 -2.15
C ILE A 54 11.96 2.63 -0.90
N ARG A 55 11.86 3.45 0.14
CA ARG A 55 11.20 3.05 1.39
C ARG A 55 9.72 3.36 1.34
N PHE A 56 8.91 2.33 1.15
CA PHE A 56 7.48 2.39 1.49
C PHE A 56 7.31 2.31 3.01
N ASP A 57 6.17 2.80 3.51
CA ASP A 57 5.83 2.67 4.92
C ASP A 57 5.09 1.35 5.18
N ALA A 58 4.35 0.83 4.20
CA ALA A 58 3.72 -0.48 4.24
C ALA A 58 3.58 -1.07 2.82
N LEU A 59 3.35 -2.38 2.75
CA LEU A 59 3.05 -3.09 1.51
C LEU A 59 1.66 -3.70 1.61
N GLU A 60 0.84 -3.47 0.59
CA GLU A 60 -0.49 -4.07 0.52
C GLU A 60 -0.44 -5.42 -0.20
N ILE A 61 -1.04 -6.43 0.41
CA ILE A 61 -1.30 -7.73 -0.19
C ILE A 61 -2.78 -7.77 -0.58
N SER A 62 -3.08 -8.29 -1.77
CA SER A 62 -4.47 -8.41 -2.19
C SER A 62 -5.21 -9.42 -1.32
N ARG A 63 -6.50 -9.14 -1.07
CA ARG A 63 -7.39 -10.04 -0.31
C ARG A 63 -7.52 -11.47 -0.84
N LYS A 64 -7.17 -11.69 -2.11
CA LYS A 64 -7.17 -13.04 -2.71
C LYS A 64 -6.01 -13.88 -2.17
N THR A 65 -4.88 -13.24 -1.87
CA THR A 65 -3.70 -13.89 -1.30
C THR A 65 -3.79 -13.90 0.22
N GLY A 66 -4.12 -12.76 0.84
CA GLY A 66 -4.13 -12.63 2.29
C GLY A 66 -2.75 -12.42 2.89
N ILE A 67 -2.69 -11.72 4.03
CA ILE A 67 -1.43 -11.36 4.70
C ILE A 67 -0.56 -12.60 5.00
N THR A 68 -1.14 -13.67 5.56
CA THR A 68 -0.40 -14.89 5.92
C THR A 68 0.29 -15.54 4.73
N ALA A 69 -0.43 -15.73 3.61
CA ALA A 69 0.18 -16.30 2.41
C ALA A 69 1.15 -15.33 1.75
N GLY A 70 0.87 -14.02 1.82
CA GLY A 70 1.79 -12.97 1.39
C GLY A 70 3.13 -13.05 2.11
N ARG A 71 3.13 -13.24 3.44
CA ARG A 71 4.36 -13.39 4.24
C ARG A 71 5.19 -14.60 3.83
N ILE A 72 4.53 -15.70 3.46
CA ILE A 72 5.20 -16.91 2.96
C ILE A 72 5.77 -16.68 1.56
N ARG A 73 5.04 -15.94 0.71
CA ARG A 73 5.41 -15.68 -0.69
C ARG A 73 6.54 -14.66 -0.83
N PHE A 74 6.59 -13.68 0.08
CA PHE A 74 7.55 -12.58 0.04
C PHE A 74 8.34 -12.43 1.36
N PRO A 75 9.10 -13.45 1.77
CA PRO A 75 9.87 -13.41 3.01
C PRO A 75 10.93 -12.29 3.03
N GLU A 76 11.42 -11.86 1.87
CA GLU A 76 12.38 -10.76 1.71
C GLU A 76 11.81 -9.39 2.11
N TYR A 77 10.49 -9.24 2.18
CA TYR A 77 9.82 -8.02 2.63
C TYR A 77 9.21 -8.16 4.04
N SER A 78 9.73 -9.10 4.84
CA SER A 78 9.26 -9.34 6.22
C SER A 78 9.39 -8.13 7.14
N ASP A 79 10.35 -7.25 6.89
CA ASP A 79 10.56 -6.00 7.64
C ASP A 79 9.46 -4.96 7.40
N TYR A 80 8.67 -5.09 6.33
CA TYR A 80 7.55 -4.19 6.06
C TYR A 80 6.30 -4.61 6.84
N ALA A 81 5.49 -3.63 7.25
CA ALA A 81 4.11 -3.89 7.61
C ALA A 81 3.32 -4.35 6.38
N PHE A 82 2.64 -5.49 6.48
CA PHE A 82 1.72 -5.96 5.44
C PHE A 82 0.31 -5.55 5.82
N ILE A 83 -0.40 -4.96 4.87
CA ILE A 83 -1.81 -4.61 5.01
C ILE A 83 -2.63 -5.25 3.91
N GLU A 84 -3.94 -5.26 4.11
CA GLU A 84 -4.94 -5.70 3.15
C GLU A 84 -6.08 -4.68 3.09
N THR A 85 -6.52 -4.36 1.87
CA THR A 85 -7.67 -3.49 1.63
C THR A 85 -8.66 -4.14 0.66
N SER A 86 -9.88 -3.62 0.63
CA SER A 86 -10.93 -4.14 -0.25
C SER A 86 -10.78 -3.74 -1.72
N ASP A 87 -10.02 -2.68 -2.04
CA ASP A 87 -9.91 -2.14 -3.42
C ASP A 87 -11.30 -1.97 -4.08
N ALA A 88 -12.24 -1.42 -3.29
CA ALA A 88 -13.67 -1.51 -3.58
C ALA A 88 -14.09 -0.53 -4.69
N HIS A 89 -14.60 -1.07 -5.79
CA HIS A 89 -15.16 -0.30 -6.90
C HIS A 89 -16.69 -0.18 -6.84
N PHE A 90 -17.34 -0.97 -5.96
CA PHE A 90 -18.78 -0.92 -5.69
C PHE A 90 -19.02 -0.85 -4.17
N ILE A 91 -20.15 -0.23 -3.77
CA ILE A 91 -20.51 -0.06 -2.34
C ILE A 91 -20.51 -1.39 -1.59
N ARG A 92 -21.03 -2.46 -2.21
CA ARG A 92 -21.10 -3.80 -1.60
C ARG A 92 -19.73 -4.41 -1.29
N ASP A 93 -18.67 -3.91 -1.94
CA ASP A 93 -17.32 -4.46 -1.79
C ASP A 93 -16.52 -3.74 -0.69
N ILE A 94 -17.03 -2.61 -0.17
CA ILE A 94 -16.38 -1.85 0.91
C ILE A 94 -16.25 -2.73 2.15
N GLY A 95 -15.01 -2.87 2.65
CA GLY A 95 -14.74 -3.65 3.85
C GLY A 95 -14.79 -5.17 3.67
N THR A 96 -14.90 -5.67 2.43
CA THR A 96 -14.72 -7.12 2.14
C THR A 96 -13.32 -7.63 2.46
N ALA A 97 -12.38 -6.71 2.68
CA ALA A 97 -11.07 -6.92 3.25
C ALA A 97 -10.69 -5.66 4.02
N CYS A 98 -10.11 -5.83 5.20
CA CYS A 98 -9.71 -4.72 6.05
C CYS A 98 -8.50 -5.10 6.91
N THR A 99 -7.72 -4.08 7.26
CA THR A 99 -6.61 -4.19 8.19
C THR A 99 -7.00 -3.56 9.50
N SER A 100 -6.92 -4.34 10.59
CA SER A 100 -7.06 -3.78 11.93
C SER A 100 -5.71 -3.21 12.38
N ILE A 101 -5.70 -1.99 12.91
CA ILE A 101 -4.47 -1.32 13.34
C ILE A 101 -4.69 -0.77 14.75
N THR A 102 -3.76 -1.10 15.65
CA THR A 102 -3.75 -0.55 17.02
C THR A 102 -3.00 0.77 17.03
N MET A 103 -3.70 1.84 17.42
CA MET A 103 -3.20 3.21 17.51
C MET A 103 -3.88 3.97 18.65
N ALA A 104 -3.22 5.03 19.14
CA ALA A 104 -3.82 5.91 20.15
C ALA A 104 -4.90 6.81 19.55
N GLU A 105 -4.66 7.32 18.33
CA GLU A 105 -5.55 8.23 17.62
C GLU A 105 -5.53 7.94 16.11
N PRO A 106 -6.62 8.21 15.37
CA PRO A 106 -6.71 7.94 13.93
C PRO A 106 -5.98 9.03 13.11
N THR A 107 -4.66 9.12 13.24
CA THR A 107 -3.83 10.10 12.55
C THR A 107 -2.80 9.45 11.62
N ILE A 108 -2.31 10.21 10.65
CA ILE A 108 -1.23 9.78 9.76
C ILE A 108 0.06 9.47 10.53
N ALA A 109 0.36 10.25 11.57
CA ALA A 109 1.54 10.02 12.41
C ALA A 109 1.45 8.67 13.15
N GLU A 110 0.29 8.36 13.70
CA GLU A 110 0.02 7.08 14.37
C GLU A 110 0.07 5.90 13.39
N LEU A 111 -0.40 6.07 12.14
CA LEU A 111 -0.25 5.05 11.10
C LEU A 111 1.23 4.72 10.82
N LYS A 112 2.09 5.74 10.71
CA LYS A 112 3.54 5.52 10.54
C LYS A 112 4.14 4.74 11.71
N MET A 113 3.81 5.13 12.94
CA MET A 113 4.26 4.41 14.13
C MET A 113 3.76 2.97 14.16
N ALA A 114 2.52 2.72 13.72
CA ALA A 114 1.95 1.39 13.64
C ALA A 114 2.62 0.51 12.58
N PHE A 115 2.98 1.08 11.44
CA PHE A 115 3.72 0.35 10.40
C PHE A 115 5.16 0.05 10.82
N GLU A 116 5.76 0.90 11.65
CA GLU A 116 7.09 0.68 12.22
C GLU A 116 7.08 -0.16 13.51
N GLY A 117 5.91 -0.54 14.03
CA GLY A 117 5.78 -1.32 15.27
C GLY A 117 6.25 -0.59 16.54
N LYS A 118 6.17 0.75 16.57
CA LYS A 118 6.72 1.58 17.65
C LYS A 118 5.73 1.83 18.77
N GLU A 119 6.25 1.91 19.99
CA GLU A 119 5.50 2.34 21.19
C GLU A 119 4.13 1.63 21.36
N GLY A 120 4.09 0.33 21.08
CA GLY A 120 2.89 -0.50 21.21
C GLY A 120 1.88 -0.41 20.06
N ARG A 121 2.09 0.50 19.09
CA ARG A 121 1.29 0.58 17.86
C ARG A 121 1.71 -0.54 16.92
N ARG A 122 0.73 -1.12 16.23
CA ARG A 122 0.98 -2.23 15.29
C ARG A 122 -0.16 -2.43 14.32
N VAL A 123 0.16 -2.98 13.16
CA VAL A 123 -0.81 -3.68 12.32
C VAL A 123 -1.15 -5.01 13.00
N CYS A 124 -2.45 -5.27 13.15
CA CYS A 124 -2.95 -6.54 13.65
C CYS A 124 -3.03 -7.51 12.48
N GLY A 125 -2.14 -8.50 12.48
CA GLY A 125 -2.08 -9.60 11.51
C GLY A 125 -1.88 -10.92 12.22
#